data_AF-T1CHY5-F1
#
_entry.id   AF-T1CHY5-F1
#
_cell.length_a   1.000
_cell.length_b   1.000
_cell.length_c   1.000
_cell.angle_alpha   90.00
_cell.angle_beta   90.00
_cell.angle_gamma   90.00
#
_symmetry.space_group_name_H-M   'P 1'
#
loop_
_entity.id
_entity.type
_entity.pdbx_description
1 polymer ?
#
loop_
_entity_poly.entity_id
_entity_poly.type
_entity_poly.pdbx_seq_one_letter_code
_entity_poly.pdbx_strand_id
1 'polypeptide(L)'
;MFPLVPDKSDRGYLRPETAQSAYLNYYREFNLLRQKLPLGLAIIGRAYRNEISPRQGLYRLRELVQAELQIFFDEQMFKPDLSDFSGSRINVVLYTTGKLESLTPEELVSRGYPAFYVYHMCLIDRFYRKILGVLDTKLRFLEKGGDDKAFYNKIH
;
A
#
# COMPACT_ATOMS: atom_id res chain seq x y z
N MET A 1 -6.02 -13.82 15.59
CA MET A 1 -5.67 -12.51 16.20
C MET A 1 -5.31 -12.76 17.65
N PHE A 2 -4.35 -12.03 18.25
CA PHE A 2 -3.93 -12.28 19.63
C PHE A 2 -4.91 -11.62 20.62
N PRO A 3 -5.54 -12.36 21.54
CA PRO A 3 -6.50 -11.79 22.50
C PRO A 3 -5.79 -11.02 23.63
N LEU A 4 -6.45 -9.98 24.16
CA LEU A 4 -5.90 -9.10 25.20
C LEU A 4 -6.45 -9.34 26.62
N VAL A 5 -7.47 -10.21 26.81
CA VAL A 5 -8.18 -10.30 28.11
C VAL A 5 -8.55 -11.73 28.50
N PRO A 6 -8.42 -12.14 29.79
CA PRO A 6 -8.89 -13.43 30.31
C PRO A 6 -10.41 -13.52 30.55
N ASP A 7 -11.06 -12.41 30.94
CA ASP A 7 -12.48 -12.39 31.33
C ASP A 7 -13.44 -12.05 30.19
N LYS A 8 -14.60 -12.71 30.19
CA LYS A 8 -15.52 -12.83 29.05
C LYS A 8 -16.24 -11.54 28.63
N SER A 9 -16.22 -10.47 29.42
CA SER A 9 -17.03 -9.26 29.18
C SER A 9 -16.45 -8.31 28.14
N ASP A 10 -15.12 -8.15 28.08
CA ASP A 10 -14.46 -7.21 27.16
C ASP A 10 -13.37 -7.92 26.35
N ARG A 11 -13.71 -8.38 25.14
CA ARG A 11 -12.75 -9.05 24.26
C ARG A 11 -12.00 -8.04 23.41
N GLY A 12 -10.73 -7.82 23.74
CA GLY A 12 -9.79 -7.05 22.91
C GLY A 12 -8.84 -7.94 22.10
N TYR A 13 -8.27 -7.38 21.05
CA TYR A 13 -7.23 -8.04 20.25
C TYR A 13 -6.07 -7.10 19.91
N LEU A 14 -4.87 -7.65 19.78
CA LEU A 14 -3.75 -6.93 19.17
C LEU A 14 -4.05 -6.70 17.68
N ARG A 15 -3.86 -5.45 17.24
CA ARG A 15 -4.13 -5.04 15.86
C ARG A 15 -3.25 -5.83 14.86
N PRO A 16 -3.84 -6.38 13.78
CA PRO A 16 -3.09 -7.12 12.76
C PRO A 16 -2.42 -6.22 11.71
N GLU A 17 -2.78 -4.93 11.69
CA GLU A 17 -2.31 -3.88 10.80
C GLU A 17 -2.42 -2.50 11.46
N THR A 18 -1.86 -1.46 10.85
CA THR A 18 -1.93 -0.08 11.38
C THR A 18 -3.05 0.76 10.77
N ALA A 19 -3.57 0.36 9.60
CA ALA A 19 -4.55 1.10 8.81
C ALA A 19 -5.83 1.48 9.55
N GLN A 20 -6.35 0.58 10.38
CA GLN A 20 -7.59 0.78 11.14
C GLN A 20 -7.57 2.06 12.00
N SER A 21 -6.39 2.40 12.54
CA SER A 21 -6.24 3.62 13.35
C SER A 21 -6.43 4.89 12.51
N ALA A 22 -6.00 4.91 11.24
CA ALA A 22 -6.23 6.05 10.35
C ALA A 22 -7.72 6.18 9.99
N TYR A 23 -8.41 5.06 9.74
CA TYR A 23 -9.84 5.06 9.41
C TYR A 23 -10.70 5.57 10.57
N LEU A 24 -10.43 5.11 11.80
CA LEU A 24 -11.17 5.55 12.99
C LEU A 24 -10.98 7.04 13.28
N ASN A 25 -9.80 7.58 12.99
CA ASN A 25 -9.49 9.00 13.24
C ASN A 25 -9.85 9.92 12.08
N TYR A 26 -10.29 9.39 10.93
CA TYR A 26 -10.53 10.17 9.71
C TYR A 26 -11.38 11.43 9.96
N TYR A 27 -12.56 11.30 10.59
CA TYR A 27 -13.46 12.44 10.78
C TYR A 27 -12.83 13.56 11.62
N ARG A 28 -12.07 13.20 12.66
CA ARG A 28 -11.40 14.17 13.53
C ARG A 28 -10.30 14.89 12.76
N GLU A 29 -9.42 14.14 12.10
CA GLU A 29 -8.29 14.70 11.35
C GLU A 29 -8.77 15.53 10.16
N PHE A 30 -9.79 15.06 9.44
CA PHE A 30 -10.41 15.78 8.34
C PHE A 30 -10.95 17.14 8.77
N ASN A 31 -11.64 17.21 9.92
CA ASN A 31 -12.13 18.48 10.45
C ASN A 31 -10.98 19.42 10.90
N LEU A 32 -9.96 18.88 11.56
CA LEU A 32 -8.78 19.66 11.98
C LEU A 32 -8.03 20.23 10.78
N LEU A 33 -7.98 19.49 9.67
CA LEU A 33 -7.33 19.87 8.42
C LEU A 33 -8.27 20.61 7.46
N ARG A 34 -9.31 21.25 8.01
CA ARG A 34 -10.24 22.14 7.31
C ARG A 34 -10.99 21.48 6.17
N GLN A 35 -11.28 20.19 6.32
CA GLN A 35 -12.12 19.41 5.40
C GLN A 35 -11.60 19.41 3.96
N LYS A 36 -10.27 19.40 3.80
CA LYS A 36 -9.62 19.38 2.48
C LYS A 36 -9.20 17.97 2.08
N LEU A 37 -9.38 17.68 0.79
CA LEU A 37 -8.83 16.51 0.13
C LEU A 37 -7.83 16.95 -0.95
N PRO A 38 -6.81 16.13 -1.27
CA PRO A 38 -6.49 14.84 -0.66
C PRO A 38 -5.95 14.98 0.78
N LEU A 39 -6.20 13.97 1.61
CA LEU A 39 -5.72 13.85 2.99
C LEU A 39 -4.93 12.55 3.15
N GLY A 40 -3.67 12.65 3.59
CA GLY A 40 -2.84 11.49 3.91
C GLY A 40 -2.67 11.33 5.42
N LEU A 41 -3.00 10.17 5.96
CA LEU A 41 -2.69 9.78 7.35
C LEU A 41 -1.69 8.62 7.33
N ALA A 42 -0.48 8.87 7.84
CA ALA A 42 0.59 7.88 7.90
C ALA A 42 0.79 7.37 9.33
N ILE A 43 0.95 6.06 9.48
CA ILE A 43 1.22 5.42 10.77
C ILE A 43 2.41 4.48 10.62
N ILE A 44 3.42 4.68 11.48
CA ILE A 44 4.53 3.75 11.65
C ILE A 44 4.39 3.10 13.02
N GLY A 45 4.17 1.79 13.08
CA GLY A 45 3.93 1.12 14.34
C GLY A 45 3.91 -0.39 14.28
N ARG A 46 3.84 -1.01 15.47
CA ARG A 46 3.78 -2.48 15.61
C ARG A 46 2.40 -3.02 15.22
N ALA A 47 2.41 -4.18 14.58
CA ALA A 47 1.27 -5.00 14.24
C ALA A 47 1.56 -6.47 14.54
N TYR A 48 0.51 -7.24 14.83
CA TYR A 48 0.64 -8.59 15.36
C TYR A 48 -0.20 -9.59 14.57
N ARG A 49 0.45 -10.62 14.03
CA ARG A 49 -0.20 -11.68 13.25
C ARG A 49 0.03 -13.00 13.96
N ASN A 50 -1.04 -13.75 14.24
CA ASN A 50 -0.92 -15.06 14.89
C ASN A 50 -0.50 -16.13 13.87
N GLU A 51 0.70 -15.96 13.31
CA GLU A 51 1.29 -16.84 12.32
C GLU A 51 1.53 -18.24 12.93
N ILE A 52 0.96 -19.26 12.28
CA ILE A 52 0.96 -20.64 12.75
C ILE A 52 2.40 -21.17 12.79
N SER A 53 3.13 -20.95 11.69
CA SER A 53 4.51 -21.42 11.54
C SER A 53 5.43 -20.27 11.14
N PRO A 54 5.98 -19.53 12.11
CA PRO A 54 7.03 -18.54 11.86
C PRO A 54 8.23 -19.22 11.19
N ARG A 55 8.67 -18.70 10.05
CA ARG A 55 9.76 -19.28 9.25
C ARG A 55 10.45 -18.18 8.45
N GLN A 56 11.66 -18.46 7.96
CA GLN A 56 12.42 -17.55 7.09
C GLN A 56 12.75 -16.21 7.78
N GLY A 57 13.07 -16.23 9.08
CA GLY A 57 13.53 -15.04 9.81
C GLY A 57 12.55 -13.87 9.70
N LEU A 58 13.03 -12.74 9.17
CA LEU A 58 12.25 -11.49 9.07
C LEU A 58 11.06 -11.54 8.10
N TYR A 59 10.96 -12.57 7.25
CA TYR A 59 9.88 -12.65 6.26
C TYR A 59 8.52 -13.08 6.87
N ARG A 60 8.51 -13.87 7.95
CA ARG A 60 7.26 -14.30 8.62
C ARG A 60 7.39 -14.21 10.14
N LEU A 61 6.99 -13.06 10.68
CA LEU A 61 7.01 -12.73 12.10
C LEU A 61 5.61 -12.69 12.71
N ARG A 62 5.54 -12.88 14.04
CA ARG A 62 4.31 -12.67 14.82
C ARG A 62 4.12 -11.22 15.26
N GLU A 63 5.21 -10.48 15.36
CA GLU A 63 5.26 -9.05 15.64
C GLU A 63 6.12 -8.39 14.55
N LEU A 64 5.61 -7.34 13.93
CA LEU A 64 6.32 -6.60 12.88
C LEU A 64 6.00 -5.10 12.94
N VAL A 65 6.94 -4.27 12.51
CA VAL A 65 6.71 -2.83 12.33
C VAL A 65 6.24 -2.59 10.91
N GLN A 66 5.13 -1.87 10.76
CA GLN A 66 4.60 -1.45 9.47
C GLN A 66 4.65 0.07 9.37
N ALA A 67 4.90 0.57 8.17
CA ALA A 67 4.68 1.95 7.78
C ALA A 67 3.56 1.95 6.73
N GLU A 68 2.38 2.40 7.11
CA GLU A 68 1.20 2.44 6.22
C GLU A 68 0.73 3.88 6.06
N LEU A 69 0.30 4.23 4.84
CA LEU A 69 -0.23 5.53 4.49
C LEU A 69 -1.64 5.33 3.90
N GLN A 70 -2.63 5.93 4.53
CA GLN A 70 -4.00 5.97 4.07
C GLN A 70 -4.26 7.32 3.42
N ILE A 71 -4.55 7.30 2.13
CA ILE A 71 -4.81 8.50 1.34
C ILE A 71 -6.30 8.55 1.06
N PHE A 72 -6.97 9.53 1.64
CA PHE A 72 -8.36 9.85 1.39
C PHE A 72 -8.39 10.91 0.30
N PHE A 73 -9.10 10.65 -0.79
CA PHE A 73 -9.16 11.57 -1.93
C PHE A 73 -10.46 11.39 -2.69
N ASP A 74 -10.80 12.40 -3.47
CA ASP A 74 -11.84 12.31 -4.49
C ASP A 74 -11.18 11.86 -5.80
N GLU A 75 -11.61 10.71 -6.31
CA GLU A 75 -11.09 10.08 -7.54
C GLU A 75 -11.22 10.99 -8.77
N GLN A 76 -12.23 11.86 -8.83
CA GLN A 76 -12.46 12.77 -9.95
C GLN A 76 -11.54 13.99 -9.89
N MET A 77 -11.18 14.43 -8.69
CA MET A 77 -10.42 15.66 -8.46
C MET A 77 -8.92 15.41 -8.32
N PHE A 78 -8.52 14.25 -7.78
CA PHE A 78 -7.12 13.96 -7.53
C PHE A 78 -6.41 13.47 -8.79
N LYS A 79 -5.76 14.42 -9.47
CA LYS A 79 -4.98 14.19 -10.69
C LYS A 79 -3.52 14.59 -10.43
N PRO A 80 -2.72 13.73 -9.78
CA PRO A 80 -1.34 14.06 -9.51
C PRO A 80 -0.55 14.18 -10.81
N ASP A 81 0.43 15.07 -10.81
CA ASP A 81 1.32 15.27 -11.94
C ASP A 81 2.33 14.12 -12.05
N LEU A 82 2.46 13.56 -13.26
CA LEU A 82 3.40 12.49 -13.59
C LEU A 82 4.65 13.00 -14.31
N SER A 83 4.74 14.29 -14.61
CA SER A 83 5.84 14.90 -15.35
C SER A 83 7.22 14.58 -14.76
N ASP A 84 7.33 14.60 -13.42
CA ASP A 84 8.53 14.24 -12.65
C ASP A 84 9.04 12.80 -12.91
N PHE A 85 8.16 11.93 -13.42
CA PHE A 85 8.44 10.52 -13.69
C PHE A 85 8.46 10.20 -15.19
N SER A 86 8.36 11.20 -16.06
CA SER A 86 8.26 10.97 -17.49
C SER A 86 9.50 10.25 -18.02
N GLY A 87 9.27 9.21 -18.81
CA GLY A 87 10.33 8.35 -19.35
C GLY A 87 11.02 7.43 -18.33
N SER A 88 10.68 7.51 -17.04
CA SER A 88 11.13 6.52 -16.06
C SER A 88 10.54 5.14 -16.39
N ARG A 89 11.25 4.07 -16.03
CA ARG A 89 10.81 2.70 -16.32
C ARG A 89 10.61 1.92 -15.03
N ILE A 90 9.44 1.30 -14.92
CA ILE A 90 9.01 0.50 -13.79
C ILE A 90 8.82 -0.94 -14.26
N ASN A 91 9.44 -1.86 -13.53
CA ASN A 91 9.33 -3.29 -13.74
C ASN A 91 7.98 -3.79 -13.19
N VAL A 92 7.10 -4.28 -14.06
CA VAL A 92 5.74 -4.76 -13.71
C VAL A 92 5.55 -6.18 -14.24
N VAL A 93 5.02 -7.07 -13.43
CA VAL A 93 4.52 -8.39 -13.86
C VAL A 93 3.02 -8.30 -13.96
N LEU A 94 2.50 -8.36 -15.19
CA LEU A 94 1.06 -8.27 -15.43
C LEU A 94 0.39 -9.61 -15.11
N TYR A 95 -0.80 -9.55 -14.52
CA TYR A 95 -1.59 -10.73 -14.22
C TYR A 95 -2.06 -11.42 -15.50
N THR A 96 -2.44 -10.65 -16.52
CA THR A 96 -2.99 -11.18 -17.78
C THR A 96 -1.97 -12.00 -18.58
N THR A 97 -0.70 -11.58 -18.57
CA THR A 97 0.36 -12.24 -19.35
C THR A 97 1.29 -13.10 -18.50
N GLY A 98 1.38 -12.83 -17.19
CA GLY A 98 2.37 -13.40 -16.28
C GLY A 98 3.81 -12.97 -16.60
N LYS A 99 4.01 -12.03 -17.53
CA LYS A 99 5.34 -11.63 -18.02
C LYS A 99 5.82 -10.38 -17.32
N LEU A 100 7.13 -10.33 -17.09
CA LEU A 100 7.83 -9.13 -16.66
C LEU A 100 7.98 -8.16 -17.83
N GLU A 101 7.45 -6.96 -17.68
CA GLU A 101 7.55 -5.86 -18.62
C GLU A 101 8.15 -4.63 -17.93
N SER A 102 8.87 -3.80 -18.68
CA SER A 102 9.49 -2.57 -18.19
C SER A 102 8.78 -1.38 -18.83
N LEU A 103 7.80 -0.82 -18.12
CA LEU A 103 6.83 0.13 -18.65
C LEU A 103 7.05 1.54 -18.13
N THR A 104 6.72 2.55 -18.93
CA THR A 104 6.68 3.95 -18.47
C THR A 104 5.35 4.29 -17.80
N PRO A 105 5.28 5.35 -16.98
CA PRO A 105 4.03 5.83 -16.39
C PRO A 105 2.94 6.10 -17.45
N GLU A 106 3.31 6.63 -18.61
CA GLU A 106 2.40 6.92 -19.72
C GLU A 106 1.84 5.65 -20.37
N GLU A 107 2.67 4.61 -20.51
CA GLU A 107 2.26 3.29 -21.00
C GLU A 107 1.29 2.63 -20.02
N LEU A 108 1.53 2.74 -18.71
CA LEU A 108 0.61 2.25 -17.67
C LEU A 108 -0.73 2.99 -17.72
N VAL A 109 -0.74 4.32 -17.78
CA VAL A 109 -1.99 5.08 -17.88
C VAL A 109 -2.77 4.71 -19.15
N SER A 110 -2.07 4.53 -20.27
CA SER A 110 -2.66 4.12 -21.56
C SER A 110 -3.26 2.71 -21.54
N ARG A 111 -2.80 1.85 -20.62
CA ARG A 111 -3.37 0.51 -20.36
C ARG A 111 -4.59 0.53 -19.42
N GLY A 112 -5.00 1.70 -18.94
CA GLY A 112 -6.19 1.89 -18.11
C GLY A 112 -5.93 1.97 -16.60
N TYR A 113 -4.67 1.98 -16.16
CA TYR A 113 -4.35 2.23 -14.76
C TYR A 113 -4.62 3.71 -14.42
N PRO A 114 -5.37 4.03 -13.36
CA PRO A 114 -5.64 5.42 -12.99
C PRO A 114 -4.33 6.19 -12.71
N ALA A 115 -4.26 7.44 -13.16
CA ALA A 115 -3.05 8.27 -12.99
C ALA A 115 -2.60 8.40 -11.52
N PHE A 116 -3.55 8.47 -10.58
CA PHE A 116 -3.23 8.50 -9.16
C PHE A 116 -2.53 7.21 -8.69
N TYR A 117 -2.90 6.07 -9.24
CA TYR A 117 -2.33 4.77 -8.86
C TYR A 117 -0.90 4.68 -9.39
N VAL A 118 -0.71 5.03 -10.66
CA VAL A 118 0.61 5.09 -11.31
C VAL A 118 1.54 6.06 -10.59
N TYR A 119 1.05 7.23 -10.16
CA TYR A 119 1.83 8.20 -9.39
C TYR A 119 2.41 7.58 -8.11
N HIS A 120 1.61 6.84 -7.35
CA HIS A 120 2.07 6.18 -6.13
C HIS A 120 3.03 5.02 -6.43
N MET A 121 2.83 4.27 -7.52
CA MET A 121 3.81 3.28 -7.98
C MET A 121 5.16 3.95 -8.25
N CYS A 122 5.17 5.10 -8.93
CA CYS A 122 6.39 5.85 -9.21
C CYS A 122 7.09 6.34 -7.94
N LEU A 123 6.32 6.84 -6.95
CA LEU A 123 6.87 7.24 -5.65
C LEU A 123 7.51 6.06 -4.90
N ILE A 124 6.85 4.90 -4.89
CA ILE A 124 7.36 3.69 -4.27
C ILE A 124 8.64 3.21 -4.97
N ASP A 125 8.63 3.18 -6.31
CA ASP A 125 9.79 2.79 -7.10
C ASP A 125 10.99 3.71 -6.83
N ARG A 126 10.77 5.03 -6.86
CA ARG A 126 11.77 6.04 -6.52
C ARG A 126 12.31 5.84 -5.11
N PHE A 127 11.44 5.59 -4.13
CA PHE A 127 11.87 5.34 -2.75
C PHE A 127 12.80 4.12 -2.66
N TYR A 128 12.40 2.98 -3.21
CA TYR A 128 13.23 1.77 -3.15
C TYR A 128 14.53 1.88 -3.95
N ARG A 129 14.49 2.40 -5.18
CA ARG A 129 15.67 2.45 -6.06
C ARG A 129 16.61 3.59 -5.72
N LYS A 130 16.09 4.79 -5.48
CA LYS A 130 16.90 6.02 -5.31
C LYS A 130 17.25 6.31 -3.86
N ILE A 131 16.37 6.00 -2.92
CA ILE A 131 16.60 6.30 -1.49
C ILE A 131 17.21 5.09 -0.77
N LEU A 132 16.64 3.90 -0.96
CA LEU A 132 17.13 2.68 -0.31
C LEU A 132 18.21 1.93 -1.11
N GLY A 133 18.42 2.28 -2.38
CA GLY A 133 19.46 1.68 -3.22
C GLY A 133 19.17 0.23 -3.66
N VAL A 134 17.90 -0.19 -3.69
CA VAL A 134 17.52 -1.52 -4.20
C VAL A 134 17.81 -1.60 -5.70
N LEU A 135 18.51 -2.66 -6.10
CA LEU A 135 18.86 -2.90 -7.51
C LEU A 135 17.60 -3.06 -8.37
N ASP A 136 17.64 -2.49 -9.58
CA ASP A 136 16.56 -2.57 -10.57
C ASP A 136 16.09 -4.02 -10.83
N THR A 137 17.05 -4.93 -10.97
CA THR A 137 16.82 -6.36 -11.23
C THR A 137 16.18 -7.11 -10.05
N LYS A 138 16.07 -6.47 -8.88
CA LYS A 138 15.52 -7.04 -7.65
C LYS A 138 14.19 -6.40 -7.24
N LEU A 139 13.72 -5.38 -7.94
CA LEU A 139 12.44 -4.71 -7.66
C LEU A 139 11.49 -4.86 -8.84
N ARG A 140 10.26 -5.30 -8.55
CA ARG A 140 9.15 -5.34 -9.50
C ARG A 140 7.81 -5.18 -8.78
N PHE A 141 6.83 -4.62 -9.47
CA PHE A 141 5.43 -4.63 -9.05
C PHE A 141 4.76 -5.87 -9.63
N LEU A 142 4.04 -6.62 -8.80
CA LEU A 142 3.27 -7.78 -9.24
C LEU A 142 1.79 -7.42 -9.19
N GLU A 143 1.14 -7.39 -10.36
CA GLU A 143 -0.30 -7.26 -10.47
C GLU A 143 -0.97 -8.54 -9.96
N LYS A 144 -2.00 -8.37 -9.12
CA LYS A 144 -2.79 -9.49 -8.58
C LYS A 144 -4.16 -9.52 -9.26
N GLY A 145 -4.58 -10.69 -9.73
CA GLY A 145 -5.92 -10.92 -10.29
C GLY A 145 -6.57 -12.18 -9.71
N GLY A 146 -7.83 -12.40 -10.08
CA GLY A 146 -8.61 -13.55 -9.61
C GLY A 146 -8.77 -13.60 -8.08
N ASP A 147 -8.66 -14.81 -7.52
CA ASP A 147 -8.88 -15.10 -6.10
C ASP A 147 -7.69 -14.71 -5.19
N ASP A 148 -6.53 -14.38 -5.75
CA ASP A 148 -5.34 -13.98 -5.00
C ASP A 148 -5.41 -12.54 -4.44
N LYS A 149 -6.49 -11.83 -4.77
CA LYS A 149 -6.74 -10.45 -4.37
C LYS A 149 -7.40 -10.40 -3.00
N ALA A 150 -6.98 -9.42 -2.18
CA ALA A 150 -7.77 -9.08 -1.00
C ALA A 150 -9.14 -8.53 -1.43
N PHE A 151 -10.21 -8.97 -0.77
CA PHE A 151 -11.59 -8.63 -1.14
C PHE A 151 -11.88 -7.12 -1.23
N TYR A 152 -11.09 -6.28 -0.54
CA TYR A 152 -11.24 -4.83 -0.49
C TYR A 152 -10.45 -4.06 -1.57
N ASN A 153 -9.65 -4.72 -2.41
CA ASN A 153 -8.87 -4.04 -3.46
C ASN A 153 -9.65 -3.96 -4.78
N LYS A 154 -9.80 -2.76 -5.35
CA LYS A 154 -10.52 -2.53 -6.61
C LYS A 154 -9.63 -2.59 -7.85
N ILE A 155 -8.40 -2.11 -7.76
CA ILE A 155 -7.46 -1.99 -8.89
C ILE A 155 -6.62 -3.26 -9.01
N HIS A 156 -6.46 -3.72 -10.25
CA HIS A 156 -5.50 -4.73 -10.71
C HIS A 156 -4.22 -3.98 -11.04
#